data_AF-F6HRV0-F1
#
_entry.id   AF-F6HRV0-F1
#
_cell.length_a   1.000
_cell.length_b   1.000
_cell.length_c   1.000
_cell.angle_alpha   90.00
_cell.angle_beta   90.00
_cell.angle_gamma   90.00
#
_symmetry.space_group_name_H-M   'P 1'
#
loop_
_entity.id
_entity.type
_entity.pdbx_description
1 polymer ?
#
loop_
_entity_poly.entity_id
_entity_poly.type
_entity_poly.pdbx_seq_one_letter_code
_entity_poly.pdbx_strand_id
1 'polypeptide(L)'
;MKSYWKKRELTFLILYALLFYIVIIRRSLQISHDYYRKVLGLRPGWVADQLNDVSDAQWRNFRGNLPTLTVVFGIFAFVANLLRAYCQLKARGMAVVWLLISLIYLAYLHGACIIFVLSIASANFLLVKIFARTKYFSSVLWTFNLFFLMYNRIHEGYSFSTFGQHWAYLDHFRGTFRWHICFNFVILRMISFGYDFHWAHEDSHFDQKVFIFL
;
A
#
# COMPACT_ATOMS: atom_id res chain seq x y z
N MET A 1 -22.45 -25.31 -22.48
CA MET A 1 -23.31 -24.98 -21.32
C MET A 1 -22.69 -24.04 -20.27
N LYS A 2 -21.40 -24.15 -19.90
CA LYS A 2 -20.77 -23.27 -18.87
C LYS A 2 -20.74 -21.76 -19.22
N SER A 3 -20.65 -21.40 -20.50
CA SER A 3 -20.55 -19.99 -20.95
C SER A 3 -21.85 -19.19 -20.75
N TYR A 4 -23.01 -19.82 -20.90
CA TYR A 4 -24.31 -19.15 -20.78
C TYR A 4 -24.65 -18.82 -19.31
N TRP A 5 -24.25 -19.70 -18.38
CA TRP A 5 -24.38 -19.49 -16.94
C TRP A 5 -23.56 -18.28 -16.45
N LYS A 6 -22.28 -18.19 -16.84
CA LYS A 6 -21.42 -17.05 -16.52
C LYS A 6 -21.95 -15.72 -17.06
N LYS A 7 -22.56 -15.71 -18.25
CA LYS A 7 -23.18 -14.49 -18.81
C LYS A 7 -24.38 -14.04 -17.97
N ARG A 8 -25.24 -14.96 -17.55
CA ARG A 8 -26.41 -14.64 -16.70
C ARG A 8 -26.00 -14.16 -15.31
N GLU A 9 -24.99 -14.78 -14.70
CA GLU A 9 -24.41 -14.32 -13.44
C GLU A 9 -23.85 -12.90 -13.55
N LEU A 10 -23.09 -12.60 -14.62
CA LEU A 10 -22.57 -11.27 -14.87
C LEU A 10 -23.70 -10.24 -15.05
N THR A 11 -24.74 -10.56 -15.83
CA THR A 11 -25.90 -9.70 -16.01
C THR A 11 -26.62 -9.44 -14.68
N PHE A 12 -26.76 -10.46 -13.84
CA PHE A 12 -27.35 -10.33 -12.51
C PHE A 12 -26.49 -9.44 -11.59
N LEU A 13 -25.16 -9.63 -11.59
CA LEU A 13 -24.24 -8.80 -10.82
C LEU A 13 -24.26 -7.33 -11.26
N ILE A 14 -24.36 -7.07 -12.57
CA ILE A 14 -24.49 -5.71 -13.13
C ILE A 14 -25.82 -5.09 -12.69
N LEU A 15 -26.94 -5.82 -12.82
CA LEU A 15 -28.26 -5.34 -12.38
C LEU A 15 -28.29 -5.07 -10.88
N TYR A 16 -27.71 -5.96 -10.09
CA TYR A 16 -27.56 -5.80 -8.65
C TYR A 16 -26.73 -4.55 -8.31
N ALA A 17 -25.58 -4.37 -8.95
CA ALA A 17 -24.73 -3.21 -8.74
C ALA A 17 -25.45 -1.91 -9.11
N LEU A 18 -26.16 -1.87 -10.25
CA LEU A 18 -26.95 -0.71 -10.67
C LEU A 18 -28.05 -0.38 -9.66
N LEU A 19 -28.85 -1.37 -9.26
CA LEU A 19 -29.90 -1.19 -8.25
C LEU A 19 -29.32 -0.72 -6.92
N PHE A 20 -28.22 -1.32 -6.47
CA PHE A 20 -27.51 -0.92 -5.25
C PHE A 20 -27.07 0.55 -5.32
N TYR A 21 -26.40 0.95 -6.41
CA TYR A 21 -25.97 2.34 -6.59
C TYR A 21 -27.14 3.30 -6.65
N ILE A 22 -28.23 2.96 -7.35
CA ILE A 22 -29.45 3.78 -7.40
C ILE A 22 -30.02 3.98 -5.99
N VAL A 23 -30.13 2.91 -5.19
CA VAL A 23 -30.63 2.96 -3.81
C VAL A 23 -29.73 3.82 -2.93
N ILE A 24 -28.41 3.63 -3.02
CA ILE A 24 -27.42 4.41 -2.25
C ILE A 24 -27.44 5.88 -2.63
N ILE A 25 -27.46 6.21 -3.93
CA ILE A 25 -27.51 7.59 -4.41
C ILE A 25 -28.82 8.25 -3.95
N ARG A 26 -29.96 7.58 -4.12
CA ARG A 26 -31.26 8.10 -3.70
C ARG A 26 -31.31 8.35 -2.20
N ARG A 27 -30.83 7.40 -1.39
CA ARG A 27 -30.75 7.55 0.07
C ARG A 27 -29.80 8.67 0.46
N SER A 28 -28.63 8.76 -0.20
CA SER A 28 -27.64 9.81 0.04
C SER A 28 -28.21 11.20 -0.27
N LEU A 29 -28.92 11.35 -1.40
CA LEU A 29 -29.60 12.58 -1.78
C LEU A 29 -30.70 12.97 -0.79
N GLN A 30 -31.49 12.00 -0.32
CA GLN A 30 -32.53 12.23 0.68
C GLN A 30 -31.92 12.73 2.00
N ILE A 31 -30.89 12.05 2.50
CA ILE A 31 -30.17 12.46 3.72
C ILE A 31 -29.53 13.85 3.54
N SER A 32 -28.95 14.12 2.37
CA SER A 32 -28.39 15.43 2.05
C SER A 32 -29.44 16.53 2.12
N HIS A 33 -30.64 16.29 1.59
CA HIS A 33 -31.75 17.23 1.64
C HIS A 33 -32.24 17.47 3.09
N ASP A 34 -32.41 16.39 3.86
CA ASP A 34 -32.93 16.45 5.23
C ASP A 34 -31.96 17.14 6.21
N TYR A 35 -30.64 17.07 5.94
CA TYR A 35 -29.59 17.59 6.83
C TYR A 35 -28.76 18.73 6.24
N TYR A 36 -29.16 19.33 5.10
CA TYR A 36 -28.40 20.35 4.36
C TYR A 36 -27.92 21.53 5.23
N ARG A 37 -28.73 21.95 6.22
CA ARG A 37 -28.40 23.09 7.10
C ARG A 37 -27.51 22.75 8.31
N LYS A 38 -27.19 21.47 8.54
CA LYS A 38 -26.39 21.01 9.69
C LYS A 38 -24.94 20.67 9.35
N VAL A 39 -24.47 20.94 8.12
CA VAL A 39 -23.13 20.57 7.69
C VAL A 39 -22.10 21.55 8.24
N LEU A 40 -21.45 21.17 9.33
CA LEU A 40 -20.34 21.90 9.93
C LEU A 40 -19.03 21.53 9.23
N GLY A 41 -18.11 22.50 9.12
CA GLY A 41 -16.75 22.23 8.62
C GLY A 41 -16.60 22.32 7.10
N LEU A 42 -17.57 22.90 6.38
CA LEU A 42 -17.40 23.30 4.98
C LEU A 42 -16.54 24.57 4.89
N ARG A 43 -15.51 24.57 4.05
CA ARG A 43 -14.67 25.75 3.78
C ARG A 43 -14.41 25.91 2.28
N PRO A 44 -14.25 27.14 1.76
CA PRO A 44 -13.76 27.34 0.41
C PRO A 44 -12.41 26.65 0.21
N GLY A 45 -12.15 26.08 -0.98
CA GLY A 45 -10.83 25.56 -1.31
C GLY A 45 -10.34 26.03 -2.67
N TRP A 46 -9.36 25.31 -3.21
CA TRP A 46 -8.67 25.67 -4.45
C TRP A 46 -9.49 25.54 -5.73
N VAL A 47 -10.59 24.78 -5.72
CA VAL A 47 -11.57 24.76 -6.81
C VAL A 47 -12.56 25.89 -6.59
N ALA A 48 -12.62 26.81 -7.55
CA ALA A 48 -13.51 27.96 -7.49
C ALA A 48 -14.98 27.53 -7.26
N ASP A 49 -15.66 28.27 -6.39
CA ASP A 49 -17.08 28.09 -6.05
C ASP A 49 -17.47 26.73 -5.42
N GLN A 50 -16.49 25.89 -5.07
CA GLN A 50 -16.75 24.62 -4.39
C GLN A 50 -16.37 24.68 -2.90
N LEU A 51 -17.39 24.54 -2.05
CA LEU A 51 -17.20 24.31 -0.62
C LEU A 51 -16.70 22.89 -0.38
N ASN A 52 -15.66 22.78 0.42
CA ASN A 52 -15.00 21.54 0.74
C ASN A 52 -15.33 21.09 2.14
N ASP A 53 -15.71 19.82 2.28
CA ASP A 53 -15.76 19.16 3.58
C ASP A 53 -14.35 19.04 4.14
N VAL A 54 -14.17 19.65 5.31
CA VAL A 54 -12.94 19.67 6.08
C VAL A 54 -13.12 19.02 7.45
N SER A 55 -14.19 18.26 7.68
CA SER A 55 -14.38 17.52 8.93
C SER A 55 -13.35 16.40 9.09
N ASP A 56 -13.13 15.62 8.02
CA ASP A 56 -12.18 14.52 8.00
C ASP A 56 -10.71 15.01 7.84
N ALA A 57 -9.86 14.64 8.80
CA ALA A 57 -8.46 15.05 8.82
C ALA A 57 -7.61 14.39 7.71
N GLN A 58 -7.90 13.13 7.36
CA GLN A 58 -7.18 12.40 6.31
C GLN A 58 -7.54 12.97 4.94
N TRP A 59 -8.83 13.16 4.68
CA TRP A 59 -9.31 13.74 3.43
C TRP A 59 -8.87 15.20 3.26
N ARG A 60 -8.93 16.01 4.32
CA ARG A 60 -8.37 17.38 4.34
C ARG A 60 -6.89 17.36 3.96
N ASN A 61 -6.09 16.50 4.60
CA ASN A 61 -4.64 16.46 4.38
C ASN A 61 -4.30 15.99 2.96
N PHE A 62 -4.93 14.91 2.48
CA PHE A 62 -4.73 14.42 1.12
C PHE A 62 -5.09 15.49 0.09
N ARG A 63 -6.29 16.05 0.17
CA ARG A 63 -6.78 17.06 -0.78
C ARG A 63 -5.94 18.33 -0.75
N GLY A 64 -5.60 18.82 0.44
CA GLY A 64 -4.77 20.02 0.60
C GLY A 64 -3.39 19.88 -0.04
N ASN A 65 -2.84 18.67 -0.07
CA ASN A 65 -1.55 18.37 -0.69
C ASN A 65 -1.66 17.90 -2.15
N LEU A 66 -2.86 17.78 -2.73
CA LEU A 66 -3.04 17.32 -4.12
C LEU A 66 -2.31 18.18 -5.16
N PRO A 67 -2.33 19.53 -5.09
CA PRO A 67 -1.57 20.35 -6.04
C PRO A 67 -0.07 20.09 -5.96
N THR A 68 0.49 20.05 -4.74
CA THR A 68 1.91 19.73 -4.50
C THR A 68 2.26 18.34 -5.02
N LEU A 69 1.42 17.35 -4.75
CA LEU A 69 1.61 15.98 -5.19
C LEU A 69 1.56 15.88 -6.73
N THR A 70 0.67 16.61 -7.37
CA THR A 70 0.57 16.70 -8.84
C THR A 70 1.86 17.26 -9.45
N VAL A 71 2.40 18.34 -8.89
CA VAL A 71 3.67 18.92 -9.36
C VAL A 71 4.82 17.93 -9.18
N VAL A 72 4.93 17.28 -8.02
CA VAL A 72 5.97 16.28 -7.74
C VAL A 72 5.87 15.10 -8.71
N PHE A 73 4.68 14.57 -8.96
CA PHE A 73 4.48 13.50 -9.95
C PHE A 73 4.82 13.94 -11.37
N GLY A 74 4.50 15.18 -11.73
CA GLY A 74 4.88 15.77 -13.02
C GLY A 74 6.40 15.82 -13.20
N ILE A 75 7.12 16.31 -12.19
CA ILE A 75 8.60 16.35 -12.20
C ILE A 75 9.16 14.92 -12.28
N PHE A 76 8.62 13.99 -11.48
CA PHE A 76 9.04 12.59 -11.49
C PHE A 76 8.88 11.96 -12.88
N ALA A 77 7.71 12.13 -13.52
CA ALA A 77 7.44 11.61 -14.85
C ALA A 77 8.33 12.27 -15.92
N PHE A 78 8.57 13.58 -15.80
CA PHE A 78 9.47 14.30 -16.68
C PHE A 78 10.90 13.77 -16.59
N VAL A 79 11.46 13.65 -15.39
CA VAL A 79 12.79 13.08 -15.15
C VAL A 79 12.88 11.63 -15.65
N ALA A 80 11.83 10.82 -15.40
CA ALA A 80 11.75 9.45 -15.91
C ALA A 80 11.89 9.40 -17.45
N ASN A 81 11.18 10.29 -18.14
CA ASN A 81 11.18 10.36 -19.60
C ASN A 81 12.51 10.88 -20.14
N LEU A 82 13.11 11.89 -19.49
CA LEU A 82 14.45 12.38 -19.84
C LEU A 82 15.51 11.29 -19.69
N LEU A 83 15.55 10.60 -18.55
CA LEU A 83 16.51 9.51 -18.32
C LEU A 83 16.36 8.40 -19.36
N ARG A 84 15.12 8.07 -19.76
CA ARG A 84 14.89 7.07 -20.81
C ARG A 84 15.35 7.58 -22.18
N ALA A 85 15.06 8.83 -22.51
CA ALA A 85 15.42 9.43 -23.81
C ALA A 85 16.95 9.61 -23.97
N TYR A 86 17.62 10.16 -22.95
CA TYR A 86 19.03 10.52 -23.02
C TYR A 86 19.98 9.38 -22.60
N CYS A 87 19.64 8.61 -21.57
CA CYS A 87 20.54 7.57 -21.06
C CYS A 87 20.27 6.17 -21.63
N GLN A 88 19.24 6.00 -22.49
CA GLN A 88 18.88 4.74 -23.15
C GLN A 88 18.85 3.53 -22.17
N LEU A 89 18.44 3.78 -20.93
CA LEU A 89 18.49 2.78 -19.88
C LEU A 89 17.50 1.66 -20.15
N LYS A 90 18.00 0.42 -20.20
CA LYS A 90 17.17 -0.79 -20.21
C LYS A 90 16.33 -0.87 -18.93
N ALA A 91 15.27 -1.69 -18.96
CA ALA A 91 14.36 -1.87 -17.81
C ALA A 91 15.08 -2.13 -16.48
N ARG A 92 16.14 -2.96 -16.48
CA ARG A 92 16.96 -3.22 -15.29
C ARG A 92 17.69 -1.98 -14.78
N GLY A 93 18.26 -1.16 -15.67
CA GLY A 93 18.95 0.08 -15.30
C GLY A 93 17.98 1.10 -14.69
N MET A 94 16.81 1.27 -15.30
CA MET A 94 15.74 2.11 -14.74
C MET A 94 15.30 1.63 -13.36
N ALA A 95 15.15 0.31 -13.16
CA ALA A 95 14.79 -0.24 -11.86
C ALA A 95 15.81 0.08 -10.76
N VAL A 96 17.11 0.02 -11.07
CA VAL A 96 18.18 0.41 -10.12
C VAL A 96 18.10 1.90 -9.78
N VAL A 97 17.91 2.77 -10.79
CA VAL A 97 17.74 4.21 -10.55
C VAL A 97 16.55 4.48 -9.64
N TRP A 98 15.40 3.86 -9.92
CA TRP A 98 14.22 4.02 -9.07
C TRP A 98 14.41 3.47 -7.67
N LEU A 99 15.11 2.36 -7.52
CA LEU A 99 15.44 1.79 -6.22
C LEU A 99 16.31 2.75 -5.40
N LEU A 100 17.34 3.35 -6.02
CA LEU A 100 18.20 4.32 -5.35
C LEU A 100 17.43 5.58 -4.93
N ILE A 101 16.64 6.16 -5.84
CA ILE A 101 15.81 7.34 -5.54
C ILE A 101 14.83 7.01 -4.41
N SER A 102 14.19 5.84 -4.47
CA SER A 102 13.24 5.40 -3.43
C SER A 102 13.93 5.18 -2.08
N LEU A 103 15.14 4.64 -2.07
CA LEU A 103 15.91 4.43 -0.85
C LEU A 103 16.34 5.75 -0.22
N ILE A 104 16.79 6.72 -1.03
CA ILE A 104 17.12 8.08 -0.59
C ILE A 104 15.86 8.74 0.01
N TYR A 105 14.73 8.64 -0.67
CA TYR A 105 13.47 9.19 -0.19
C TYR A 105 13.01 8.54 1.13
N LEU A 106 13.13 7.22 1.24
CA LEU A 106 12.79 6.49 2.46
C LEU A 106 13.71 6.86 3.63
N ALA A 107 15.01 7.05 3.36
CA ALA A 107 15.98 7.48 4.35
C ALA A 107 15.69 8.92 4.81
N TYR A 108 15.27 9.81 3.91
CA TYR A 108 14.83 11.16 4.25
C TYR A 108 13.58 11.14 5.15
N LEU A 109 12.58 10.33 4.81
CA LEU A 109 11.31 10.29 5.56
C LEU A 109 11.42 9.66 6.94
N HIS A 110 12.22 8.60 7.08
CA HIS A 110 12.26 7.80 8.31
C HIS A 110 13.60 7.87 9.06
N GLY A 111 14.62 8.51 8.48
CA GLY A 111 15.94 8.65 9.09
C GLY A 111 16.55 7.28 9.41
N ALA A 112 17.15 7.16 10.61
CA ALA A 112 17.76 5.91 11.06
C ALA A 112 16.75 4.74 11.18
N CYS A 113 15.46 5.04 11.43
CA CYS A 113 14.43 4.00 11.60
C CYS A 113 14.17 3.16 10.35
N ILE A 114 14.67 3.58 9.17
CA ILE A 114 14.61 2.77 7.94
C ILE A 114 15.20 1.36 8.14
N ILE A 115 16.20 1.23 9.01
CA ILE A 115 16.85 -0.04 9.33
C ILE A 115 15.82 -1.07 9.82
N PHE A 116 14.88 -0.67 10.67
CA PHE A 116 13.84 -1.56 11.19
C PHE A 116 12.87 -2.00 10.09
N VAL A 117 12.42 -1.05 9.25
CA VAL A 117 11.50 -1.35 8.15
C VAL A 117 12.13 -2.34 7.18
N LEU A 118 13.36 -2.07 6.75
CA LEU A 118 14.10 -2.96 5.84
C LEU A 118 14.38 -4.31 6.49
N SER A 119 14.78 -4.35 7.76
CA SER A 119 15.05 -5.61 8.46
C SER A 119 13.82 -6.50 8.55
N ILE A 120 12.66 -5.96 8.91
CA ILE A 120 11.41 -6.75 8.99
C ILE A 120 10.98 -7.20 7.58
N ALA A 121 11.07 -6.32 6.58
CA ALA A 121 10.73 -6.66 5.21
C ALA A 121 11.64 -7.77 4.65
N SER A 122 12.95 -7.68 4.89
CA SER A 122 13.93 -8.71 4.52
C SER A 122 13.69 -10.02 5.26
N ALA A 123 13.40 -9.98 6.57
CA ALA A 123 13.07 -11.18 7.33
C ALA A 123 11.82 -11.87 6.79
N ASN A 124 10.76 -11.12 6.45
CA ASN A 124 9.57 -11.68 5.81
C ASN A 124 9.87 -12.25 4.42
N PHE A 125 10.69 -11.57 3.62
CA PHE A 125 11.11 -12.08 2.32
C PHE A 125 11.82 -13.44 2.46
N LEU A 126 12.77 -13.55 3.39
CA LEU A 126 13.47 -14.81 3.68
C LEU A 126 12.50 -15.88 4.18
N LEU A 127 11.60 -15.53 5.10
CA LEU A 127 10.56 -16.43 5.59
C LEU A 127 9.71 -16.98 4.44
N VAL A 128 9.24 -16.12 3.53
CA VAL A 128 8.47 -16.56 2.36
C VAL A 128 9.32 -17.49 1.49
N LYS A 129 10.57 -17.13 1.18
CA LYS A 129 11.44 -17.95 0.33
C LYS A 129 11.71 -19.34 0.92
N ILE A 130 11.77 -19.48 2.24
CA ILE A 130 12.04 -20.75 2.91
C ILE A 130 10.75 -21.58 3.07
N PHE A 131 9.67 -20.96 3.54
CA PHE A 131 8.47 -21.67 3.98
C PHE A 131 7.35 -21.76 2.93
N ALA A 132 7.43 -21.06 1.79
CA ALA A 132 6.39 -21.05 0.77
C ALA A 132 6.08 -22.41 0.12
N ARG A 133 6.88 -23.46 0.37
CA ARG A 133 6.59 -24.82 -0.11
C ARG A 133 5.96 -25.71 0.95
N THR A 134 5.70 -25.16 2.14
CA THR A 134 5.23 -25.93 3.28
C THR A 134 3.73 -25.73 3.49
N LYS A 135 3.03 -26.78 3.94
CA LYS A 135 1.60 -26.72 4.26
C LYS A 135 1.26 -25.69 5.34
N TYR A 136 2.22 -25.37 6.21
CA TYR A 136 2.06 -24.42 7.31
C TYR A 136 2.37 -22.97 6.90
N PHE A 137 2.68 -22.71 5.62
CA PHE A 137 3.07 -21.39 5.14
C PHE A 137 2.12 -20.28 5.58
N SER A 138 0.82 -20.47 5.35
CA SER A 138 -0.22 -19.49 5.70
C SER A 138 -0.17 -19.13 7.19
N SER A 139 -0.10 -20.13 8.06
CA SER A 139 -0.04 -19.93 9.52
C SER A 139 1.23 -19.20 9.94
N VAL A 140 2.39 -19.58 9.39
CA VAL A 140 3.68 -18.96 9.70
C VAL A 140 3.71 -17.50 9.25
N LEU A 141 3.24 -17.22 8.03
CA LEU A 141 3.19 -15.87 7.46
C LEU A 141 2.29 -14.95 8.28
N TRP A 142 1.08 -15.40 8.62
CA TRP A 142 0.15 -14.60 9.44
C TRP A 142 0.66 -14.37 10.84
N THR A 143 1.24 -15.40 11.49
CA THR A 143 1.80 -15.26 12.84
C THR A 143 2.92 -14.24 12.86
N PHE A 144 3.84 -14.31 11.90
CA PHE A 144 4.93 -13.33 11.76
C PHE A 144 4.40 -11.91 11.57
N ASN A 145 3.49 -11.70 10.61
CA ASN A 145 2.99 -10.37 10.28
C ASN A 145 2.13 -9.78 11.42
N LEU A 146 1.28 -10.59 12.07
CA LEU A 146 0.47 -10.16 13.20
C LEU A 146 1.33 -9.84 14.43
N PHE A 147 2.37 -10.63 14.69
CA PHE A 147 3.33 -10.37 15.74
C PHE A 147 3.98 -8.99 15.56
N PHE A 148 4.53 -8.70 14.37
CA PHE A 148 5.16 -7.41 14.11
C PHE A 148 4.15 -6.26 14.13
N LEU A 149 2.91 -6.46 13.68
CA LEU A 149 1.86 -5.44 13.77
C LEU A 149 1.53 -5.09 15.23
N MET A 150 1.34 -6.10 16.08
CA MET A 150 1.08 -5.91 17.51
C MET A 150 2.28 -5.29 18.22
N TYR A 151 3.47 -5.81 17.97
CA TYR A 151 4.71 -5.35 18.61
C TYR A 151 5.03 -3.89 18.24
N ASN A 152 4.87 -3.51 16.96
CA ASN A 152 4.99 -2.12 16.53
C ASN A 152 3.99 -1.20 17.23
N ARG A 153 2.76 -1.67 17.44
CA ARG A 153 1.69 -0.89 18.07
C ARG A 153 1.91 -0.69 19.56
N ILE A 154 2.37 -1.71 20.27
CA ILE A 154 2.65 -1.64 21.72
C ILE A 154 3.80 -0.68 22.01
N HIS A 155 4.84 -0.69 21.19
CA HIS A 155 6.02 0.15 21.38
C HIS A 155 5.92 1.53 20.73
N GLU A 156 4.83 1.84 20.02
CA GLU A 156 4.68 3.04 19.18
C GLU A 156 5.91 3.32 18.26
N GLY A 157 6.51 2.24 17.75
CA GLY A 157 7.78 2.23 17.03
C GLY A 157 9.01 2.11 17.94
N TYR A 158 10.03 1.39 17.47
CA TYR A 158 11.20 1.06 18.28
C TYR A 158 12.10 2.25 18.57
N SER A 159 12.80 2.19 19.72
CA SER A 159 13.88 3.11 20.08
C SER A 159 15.21 2.37 20.06
N PHE A 160 16.23 3.02 19.50
CA PHE A 160 17.58 2.49 19.46
C PHE A 160 18.18 2.37 20.86
N SER A 161 17.82 3.28 21.77
CA SER A 161 18.20 3.24 23.18
C SER A 161 17.81 1.95 23.89
N THR A 162 16.69 1.31 23.52
CA THR A 162 16.24 0.04 24.09
C THR A 162 17.17 -1.11 23.74
N PHE A 163 17.88 -1.05 22.62
CA PHE A 163 18.83 -2.09 22.19
C PHE A 163 20.24 -1.89 22.77
N GLY A 164 20.55 -0.70 23.28
CA GLY A 164 21.82 -0.41 23.95
C GLY A 164 22.18 1.07 23.87
N GLN A 165 22.90 1.53 24.90
CA GLN A 165 23.31 2.94 25.00
C GLN A 165 24.18 3.40 23.82
N HIS A 166 24.97 2.50 23.22
CA HIS A 166 25.79 2.82 22.04
C HIS A 166 24.97 3.29 20.83
N TRP A 167 23.73 2.83 20.70
CA TRP A 167 22.85 3.17 19.58
C TRP A 167 21.91 4.34 19.89
N ALA A 168 21.88 4.82 21.14
CA ALA A 168 20.95 5.87 21.58
C ALA A 168 21.09 7.18 20.78
N TYR A 169 22.29 7.49 20.28
CA TYR A 169 22.50 8.65 19.40
C TYR A 169 21.65 8.60 18.11
N LEU A 170 21.37 7.40 17.58
CA LEU A 170 20.54 7.24 16.38
C LEU A 170 19.08 7.63 16.62
N ASP A 171 18.60 7.65 17.87
CA ASP A 171 17.26 8.15 18.17
C ASP A 171 17.12 9.66 17.90
N HIS A 172 18.22 10.41 17.83
CA HIS A 172 18.20 11.81 17.41
C HIS A 172 17.90 11.97 15.90
N PHE A 173 18.22 10.96 15.09
CA PHE A 173 17.99 10.96 13.64
C PHE A 173 16.69 10.26 13.26
N ARG A 174 15.62 10.52 14.00
CA ARG A 174 14.27 10.09 13.60
C ARG A 174 13.80 10.96 12.45
N GLY A 175 13.34 10.33 11.37
CA GLY A 175 12.82 11.05 10.21
C GLY A 175 11.52 11.81 10.52
N THR A 176 11.05 12.56 9.53
CA THR A 176 9.87 13.43 9.62
C THR A 176 8.56 12.67 9.88
N PHE A 177 8.47 11.40 9.47
CA PHE A 177 7.25 10.61 9.56
C PHE A 177 7.42 9.37 10.43
N ARG A 178 6.43 9.11 11.29
CA ARG A 178 6.39 7.90 12.14
C ARG A 178 6.25 6.66 11.26
N TRP A 179 7.34 5.91 11.13
CA TRP A 179 7.44 4.77 10.22
C TRP A 179 6.39 3.67 10.51
N HIS A 180 6.07 3.43 11.78
CA HIS A 180 5.15 2.37 12.21
C HIS A 180 3.71 2.58 11.71
N ILE A 181 3.28 3.83 11.48
CA ILE A 181 1.94 4.13 10.93
C ILE A 181 1.85 3.64 9.48
N CYS A 182 2.85 4.00 8.66
CA CYS A 182 2.92 3.59 7.26
C CYS A 182 3.20 2.08 7.12
N PHE A 183 3.88 1.50 8.10
CA PHE A 183 4.26 0.09 8.10
C PHE A 183 3.07 -0.87 8.00
N ASN A 184 1.89 -0.47 8.48
CA ASN A 184 0.66 -1.27 8.31
C ASN A 184 0.37 -1.59 6.83
N PHE A 185 0.60 -0.64 5.93
CA PHE A 185 0.46 -0.86 4.49
C PHE A 185 1.59 -1.72 3.90
N VAL A 186 2.77 -1.73 4.53
CA VAL A 186 3.90 -2.56 4.12
C VAL A 186 3.62 -4.02 4.48
N ILE A 187 3.07 -4.29 5.66
CA ILE A 187 2.64 -5.63 6.09
C ILE A 187 1.64 -6.22 5.09
N LEU A 188 0.63 -5.44 4.67
CA LEU A 188 -0.34 -5.91 3.68
C LEU A 188 0.34 -6.31 2.36
N ARG A 189 1.33 -5.54 1.90
CA ARG A 189 2.12 -5.87 0.71
C ARG A 189 2.98 -7.11 0.91
N MET A 190 3.56 -7.29 2.10
CA MET A 190 4.34 -8.47 2.46
C MET A 190 3.49 -9.75 2.46
N ILE A 191 2.26 -9.67 2.97
CA ILE A 191 1.29 -10.77 2.94
C ILE A 191 0.89 -11.08 1.49
N SER A 192 0.55 -10.06 0.69
CA SER A 192 0.21 -10.21 -0.73
C SER A 192 1.34 -10.89 -1.50
N PHE A 193 2.57 -10.40 -1.36
CA PHE A 193 3.75 -11.01 -1.96
C PHE A 193 3.94 -12.47 -1.52
N GLY A 194 3.71 -12.76 -0.23
CA GLY A 194 3.80 -14.11 0.30
C GLY A 194 2.86 -15.08 -0.40
N TYR A 195 1.58 -14.73 -0.53
CA TYR A 195 0.59 -15.57 -1.20
C TYR A 195 0.83 -15.68 -2.71
N ASP A 196 1.14 -14.58 -3.39
CA ASP A 196 1.47 -14.61 -4.82
C ASP A 196 2.65 -15.54 -5.09
N PHE A 197 3.69 -15.51 -4.23
CA PHE A 197 4.84 -16.39 -4.35
C PHE A 197 4.49 -17.86 -4.08
N HIS A 198 3.64 -18.14 -3.09
CA HIS A 198 3.17 -19.49 -2.78
C HIS A 198 2.37 -20.10 -3.93
N TRP A 199 1.37 -19.38 -4.45
CA TRP A 199 0.53 -19.87 -5.56
C TRP A 199 1.32 -20.08 -6.85
N ALA A 200 2.26 -19.20 -7.19
CA ALA A 200 3.14 -19.41 -8.34
C ALA A 200 3.93 -20.74 -8.26
N HIS A 201 4.24 -21.23 -7.06
CA HIS A 201 4.90 -22.52 -6.86
C HIS A 201 3.95 -23.70 -6.94
N GLU A 202 2.70 -23.56 -6.48
CA GLU A 202 1.70 -24.61 -6.60
C GLU A 202 1.30 -24.86 -8.07
N ASP A 203 1.09 -23.79 -8.83
CA ASP A 203 0.69 -23.87 -10.25
C ASP A 203 1.76 -24.55 -11.12
N SER A 204 3.03 -24.19 -10.92
CA SER A 204 4.15 -24.84 -11.65
C SER A 204 4.28 -26.33 -11.38
N HIS A 205 3.95 -26.79 -10.18
CA HIS A 205 3.94 -28.23 -9.84
C HIS A 205 2.73 -28.95 -10.47
N PHE A 206 1.60 -28.27 -10.64
CA PHE A 206 0.43 -28.82 -11.33
C PHE A 206 0.71 -29.03 -12.81
N ASP A 207 1.28 -28.04 -13.50
CA ASP A 207 1.63 -28.13 -14.92
C ASP A 207 2.66 -29.24 -15.20
N GLN A 208 3.65 -29.40 -14.32
CA GLN A 208 4.67 -30.44 -14.44
C GLN A 208 4.08 -31.86 -14.31
N LYS A 209 3.08 -32.05 -13.45
CA LYS A 209 2.38 -33.33 -13.33
C LYS A 209 1.54 -33.63 -14.56
N VAL A 210 0.79 -32.66 -15.07
CA VAL A 210 -0.03 -32.84 -16.29
C VAL A 210 0.83 -33.26 -17.47
N PHE A 211 2.05 -32.72 -17.61
CA PHE A 211 2.96 -33.07 -18.70
C PHE A 211 3.62 -34.46 -18.56
N ILE A 212 3.73 -34.99 -17.34
CA ILE A 212 4.32 -36.33 -17.09
C ILE A 212 3.28 -37.45 -17.32
N PHE A 213 1.98 -37.13 -17.20
CA PHE A 213 0.89 -38.09 -17.37
C PHE A 213 0.28 -38.09 -18.80
N LEU A 214 0.87 -37.36 -19.74
CA LEU A 214 0.49 -37.27 -21.16
C LEU A 214 1.59 -37.87 -22.04
#